data_AF-A0A1M4EH87-F1
#
_entry.id   AF-A0A1M4EH87-F1
#
_cell.length_a   1.000
_cell.length_b   1.000
_cell.length_c   1.000
_cell.angle_alpha   90.00
_cell.angle_beta   90.00
_cell.angle_gamma   90.00
#
_symmetry.space_group_name_H-M   'P 1'
#
loop_
_entity.id
_entity.type
_entity.pdbx_description
1 polymer ?
#
loop_
_entity_poly.entity_id
_entity_poly.type
_entity_poly.pdbx_seq_one_letter_code
_entity_poly.pdbx_strand_id
1 'polypeptide(L)'
;MMPPTAQRLAGLMDARLRTAWWALAGALDELGPGYACTPETLATVMIAKREAVVAAVEVVGLAMDLAGGGSYFRRSPLERAYRDVRAGTFHPLTPEATLLYAGKLTLGDPGTAE
;
A
#
# COMPACT_ATOMS: atom_id res chain seq x y z
N MET A 1 -23.29 22.20 -0.80
CA MET A 1 -22.57 21.30 -1.73
C MET A 1 -21.08 21.40 -1.42
N MET A 2 -20.32 20.29 -1.40
CA MET A 2 -18.87 20.33 -1.16
C MET A 2 -18.14 21.05 -2.30
N PRO A 3 -17.07 21.82 -2.05
CA PRO A 3 -16.31 22.51 -3.11
C PRO A 3 -15.61 21.51 -4.04
N PRO A 4 -15.32 21.87 -5.32
CA PRO A 4 -14.67 20.97 -6.28
C PRO A 4 -13.33 20.39 -5.81
N THR A 5 -12.56 21.15 -5.03
CA THR A 5 -11.30 20.70 -4.43
C THR A 5 -11.51 19.54 -3.45
N ALA A 6 -12.52 19.65 -2.58
CA ALA A 6 -12.89 18.59 -1.65
C ALA A 6 -13.40 17.34 -2.38
N GLN A 7 -14.22 17.52 -3.43
CA GLN A 7 -14.70 16.42 -4.27
C GLN A 7 -13.53 15.69 -4.94
N ARG A 8 -12.55 16.42 -5.47
CA ARG A 8 -11.35 15.84 -6.08
C ARG A 8 -10.54 15.01 -5.08
N LEU A 9 -10.29 15.53 -3.88
CA LEU A 9 -9.55 14.79 -2.85
C LEU A 9 -10.28 13.51 -2.44
N ALA A 10 -11.60 13.59 -2.25
CA ALA A 10 -12.42 12.42 -1.97
C ALA A 10 -12.37 11.38 -3.11
N GLY A 11 -12.46 11.83 -4.36
CA GLY A 11 -12.37 10.96 -5.54
C GLY A 11 -11.00 10.29 -5.69
N LEU A 12 -9.90 11.01 -5.39
CA LEU A 12 -8.56 10.44 -5.39
C LEU A 12 -8.40 9.36 -4.31
N MET A 13 -8.87 9.63 -3.08
CA MET A 13 -8.83 8.65 -2.00
C MET A 13 -9.62 7.38 -2.38
N ASP A 14 -10.83 7.54 -2.90
CA ASP A 14 -11.69 6.43 -3.32
C ASP A 14 -11.05 5.59 -4.44
N ALA A 15 -10.55 6.23 -5.49
CA ALA A 15 -9.86 5.54 -6.57
C ALA A 15 -8.65 4.75 -6.05
N ARG A 16 -7.82 5.37 -5.21
CA ARG A 16 -6.58 4.77 -4.70
C ARG A 16 -6.84 3.59 -3.76
N LEU A 17 -7.86 3.70 -2.89
CA LEU A 17 -8.28 2.61 -2.02
C LEU A 17 -8.82 1.43 -2.84
N ARG A 18 -9.66 1.69 -3.85
CA ARG A 18 -10.23 0.62 -4.69
C ARG A 18 -9.16 -0.11 -5.48
N THR A 19 -8.21 0.61 -6.10
CA THR A 19 -7.14 -0.05 -6.86
C THR A 19 -6.22 -0.87 -5.96
N ALA A 20 -5.89 -0.36 -4.77
CA ALA A 20 -5.12 -1.11 -3.78
C ALA A 20 -5.85 -2.37 -3.31
N TRP A 21 -7.17 -2.26 -3.10
CA TRP A 21 -8.01 -3.40 -2.73
C TRP A 21 -8.05 -4.46 -3.83
N TRP A 22 -8.22 -4.05 -5.10
CA TRP A 22 -8.18 -4.98 -6.23
C TRP A 22 -6.83 -5.66 -6.38
N ALA A 23 -5.72 -4.94 -6.18
CA ALA A 23 -4.39 -5.53 -6.20
C ALA A 23 -4.20 -6.57 -5.08
N LEU A 24 -4.65 -6.27 -3.86
CA LEU A 24 -4.61 -7.22 -2.74
C LEU A 24 -5.49 -8.44 -3.01
N ALA A 25 -6.74 -8.23 -3.44
CA ALA A 25 -7.66 -9.32 -3.75
C ALA A 25 -7.12 -10.21 -4.88
N GLY A 26 -6.62 -9.61 -5.96
CA GLY A 26 -6.01 -10.34 -7.07
C GLY A 26 -4.80 -11.17 -6.65
N ALA A 27 -3.95 -10.64 -5.76
CA ALA A 27 -2.83 -11.40 -5.22
C ALA A 27 -3.28 -12.57 -4.33
N LEU A 28 -4.34 -12.40 -3.54
CA LEU A 28 -4.92 -13.49 -2.74
C LEU A 28 -5.55 -14.58 -3.62
N ASP A 29 -6.25 -14.18 -4.68
CA ASP A 29 -6.81 -15.10 -5.67
C ASP A 29 -5.70 -15.87 -6.42
N GLU A 30 -4.59 -15.21 -6.76
CA GLU A 30 -3.42 -15.83 -7.40
C GLU A 30 -2.72 -16.86 -6.49
N LEU A 31 -2.58 -16.54 -5.20
CA LEU A 31 -2.00 -17.47 -4.22
C LEU A 31 -2.88 -18.71 -4.01
N GLY A 32 -4.20 -18.50 -3.97
CA GLY A 32 -5.16 -19.55 -3.64
C GLY A 32 -4.99 -20.14 -2.23
N PRO A 33 -5.86 -21.09 -1.83
CA PRO A 33 -5.88 -21.63 -0.48
C PRO A 33 -4.72 -22.60 -0.16
N GLY A 34 -4.01 -23.10 -1.18
CA GLY A 34 -2.96 -24.12 -1.06
C GLY A 34 -1.55 -23.59 -1.27
N TYR A 35 -1.32 -22.30 -1.07
CA TYR A 35 -0.03 -21.67 -1.36
C TYR A 35 1.12 -22.33 -0.58
N ALA A 36 2.28 -22.41 -1.22
CA ALA A 36 3.54 -22.76 -0.58
C ALA A 36 4.38 -21.49 -0.37
N CYS A 37 5.35 -21.51 0.55
CA CYS A 37 6.30 -20.41 0.68
C CYS A 37 7.42 -20.58 -0.35
N THR A 38 7.21 -20.01 -1.53
CA THR A 38 8.19 -19.99 -2.63
C THR A 38 8.63 -18.55 -2.93
N PRO A 39 9.75 -18.35 -3.65
CA PRO A 39 10.15 -17.02 -4.10
C PRO A 39 9.07 -16.25 -4.87
N GLU A 40 8.34 -16.95 -5.74
CA GLU A 40 7.27 -16.39 -6.57
C GLU A 40 6.10 -15.93 -5.70
N THR A 41 5.62 -16.79 -4.80
CA THR A 41 4.52 -16.44 -3.89
C THR A 41 4.91 -15.32 -2.93
N LEU A 42 6.18 -15.27 -2.48
CA LEU A 42 6.70 -14.15 -1.71
C LEU A 42 6.65 -12.86 -2.53
N ALA A 43 7.07 -12.89 -3.80
CA ALA A 43 7.00 -11.73 -4.67
C ALA A 43 5.56 -11.25 -4.88
N THR A 44 4.62 -12.16 -5.13
CA THR A 44 3.18 -11.84 -5.27
C THR A 44 2.65 -11.11 -4.02
N VAL A 45 2.89 -11.64 -2.82
CA VAL A 45 2.46 -10.99 -1.56
C VAL A 45 3.18 -9.66 -1.34
N MET A 46 4.48 -9.59 -1.62
CA MET A 46 5.26 -8.37 -1.39
C MET A 46 4.87 -7.24 -2.34
N ILE A 47 4.58 -7.54 -3.61
CA ILE A 47 4.05 -6.58 -4.59
C ILE A 47 2.69 -6.05 -4.12
N ALA A 48 1.79 -6.93 -3.69
CA ALA A 48 0.49 -6.53 -3.15
C ALA A 48 0.63 -5.66 -1.90
N LYS A 49 1.51 -6.06 -0.97
CA LYS A 49 1.84 -5.28 0.23
C LYS A 49 2.37 -3.89 -0.15
N ARG A 50 3.32 -3.81 -1.08
CA ARG A 50 3.89 -2.54 -1.56
C ARG A 50 2.79 -1.62 -2.06
N GLU A 51 1.91 -2.14 -2.92
CA GLU A 51 0.83 -1.35 -3.50
C GLU A 51 -0.14 -0.85 -2.44
N ALA A 52 -0.57 -1.72 -1.52
CA ALA A 52 -1.44 -1.37 -0.42
C ALA A 52 -0.83 -0.29 0.51
N VAL A 53 0.46 -0.44 0.85
CA VAL A 53 1.16 0.51 1.74
C VAL A 53 1.36 1.86 1.09
N VAL A 54 1.83 1.91 -0.16
CA VAL A 54 2.04 3.18 -0.89
C VAL A 54 0.70 3.91 -1.07
N ALA A 55 -0.36 3.18 -1.43
CA ALA A 55 -1.71 3.71 -1.52
C ALA A 55 -2.19 4.27 -0.17
N ALA A 56 -2.01 3.52 0.93
CA ALA A 56 -2.46 3.96 2.25
C ALA A 56 -1.75 5.24 2.71
N VAL A 57 -0.45 5.37 2.45
CA VAL A 57 0.32 6.60 2.75
C VAL A 57 -0.27 7.79 1.97
N GLU A 58 -0.56 7.61 0.68
CA GLU A 58 -1.14 8.66 -0.16
C GLU A 58 -2.56 9.04 0.31
N VAL A 59 -3.41 8.05 0.54
CA VAL A 59 -4.81 8.25 0.98
C VAL A 59 -4.87 9.00 2.31
N VAL A 60 -4.03 8.63 3.28
CA VAL A 60 -4.01 9.34 4.58
C VAL A 60 -3.52 10.77 4.40
N GLY A 61 -2.52 11.03 3.54
CA GLY A 61 -2.09 12.38 3.19
C GLY A 61 -3.24 13.22 2.62
N LEU A 62 -3.96 12.68 1.64
CA LEU A 62 -5.14 13.33 1.04
C LEU A 62 -6.26 13.58 2.07
N ALA A 63 -6.45 12.66 3.01
CA ALA A 63 -7.43 12.82 4.08
C ALA A 63 -7.04 13.94 5.05
N MET A 64 -5.75 14.06 5.38
CA MET A 64 -5.22 15.16 6.19
C MET A 64 -5.37 16.50 5.50
N ASP A 65 -5.09 16.58 4.19
CA ASP A 65 -5.29 17.79 3.38
C ASP A 65 -6.77 18.21 3.35
N LEU A 66 -7.68 17.23 3.19
CA LEU A 66 -9.13 17.49 3.20
C LEU A 66 -9.63 17.97 4.56
N ALA A 67 -9.10 17.40 5.66
CA ALA A 67 -9.47 17.76 7.02
C ALA A 67 -8.77 19.05 7.53
N GLY A 68 -7.71 19.49 6.86
CA GLY A 68 -6.92 20.66 7.21
C GLY A 68 -6.09 20.47 8.49
N GLY A 69 -5.62 21.58 9.06
CA GLY A 69 -4.66 21.57 10.18
C GLY A 69 -5.13 20.84 11.45
N GLY A 70 -6.45 20.70 11.64
CA GLY A 70 -7.01 19.93 12.75
C GLY A 70 -6.63 18.45 12.74
N SER A 71 -6.26 17.91 11.58
CA SER A 71 -5.86 16.51 11.41
C SER A 71 -4.57 16.15 12.16
N TYR A 72 -3.70 17.13 12.45
CA TYR A 72 -2.43 16.94 13.16
C TYR A 72 -2.55 16.87 14.68
N PHE A 73 -3.71 17.24 15.26
CA PHE A 73 -3.87 17.15 16.71
C PHE A 73 -3.86 15.70 17.18
N ARG A 74 -3.22 15.40 18.33
CA ARG A 74 -3.17 14.03 18.89
C ARG A 74 -4.55 13.37 19.11
N ARG A 75 -5.61 14.17 19.25
CA ARG A 75 -7.00 13.67 19.39
C ARG A 75 -7.63 13.25 18.05
N SER A 76 -7.03 13.66 16.93
CA SER A 76 -7.49 13.32 15.59
C SER A 76 -7.08 11.87 15.28
N PRO A 77 -8.01 11.02 14.80
CA PRO A 77 -7.65 9.68 14.35
C PRO A 77 -6.71 9.70 13.13
N LEU A 78 -6.70 10.78 12.34
CA LEU A 78 -5.83 10.92 11.18
C LEU A 78 -4.35 11.05 11.57
N GLU A 79 -4.04 11.65 12.72
CA GLU A 79 -2.65 11.74 13.23
C GLU A 79 -2.08 10.34 13.46
N ARG A 80 -2.87 9.48 14.13
CA ARG A 80 -2.49 8.10 14.38
C ARG A 80 -2.40 7.31 13.08
N ALA A 81 -3.41 7.42 12.21
CA ALA A 81 -3.39 6.74 10.91
C ALA A 81 -2.15 7.13 10.10
N TYR A 82 -1.76 8.42 10.11
CA TYR A 82 -0.57 8.90 9.45
C TYR A 82 0.70 8.26 9.99
N ARG A 83 0.87 8.18 11.32
CA ARG A 83 2.02 7.46 11.89
C ARG A 83 2.02 5.98 11.55
N ASP A 84 0.86 5.33 11.62
CA ASP A 84 0.72 3.89 11.40
C ASP A 84 1.06 3.51 9.95
N VAL A 85 0.54 4.21 8.94
CA VAL A 85 0.83 3.90 7.52
C VAL A 85 2.28 4.10 7.14
N ARG A 86 2.98 5.04 7.79
CA ARG A 86 4.42 5.25 7.58
C ARG A 86 5.26 4.08 8.09
N ALA A 87 4.79 3.33 9.09
CA ALA A 87 5.47 2.12 9.53
C ALA A 87 5.33 0.95 8.53
N GLY A 88 4.32 0.96 7.67
CA GLY A 88 4.10 -0.09 6.67
C GLY A 88 5.23 -0.22 5.65
N THR A 89 6.03 0.84 5.43
CA THR A 89 7.12 0.85 4.43
C THR A 89 8.39 0.14 4.88
N PHE A 90 8.41 -0.46 6.07
CA PHE A 90 9.59 -1.11 6.64
C PHE A 90 9.58 -2.64 6.43
N HIS A 91 8.99 -3.39 7.35
CA HIS A 91 9.07 -4.85 7.38
C HIS A 91 7.86 -5.52 6.69
N PRO A 92 8.00 -6.69 6.02
CA PRO A 92 9.23 -7.43 5.74
C PRO A 92 10.14 -6.80 4.69
N LEU A 93 9.64 -6.45 3.51
CA LEU A 93 10.40 -5.68 2.51
C LEU A 93 9.91 -4.24 2.44
N THR A 94 10.84 -3.32 2.21
CA THR A 94 10.50 -1.94 1.84
C THR A 94 9.90 -1.89 0.43
N PRO A 95 9.21 -0.80 0.04
CA PRO A 95 8.72 -0.64 -1.32
C PRO A 95 9.79 -0.80 -2.40
N GLU A 96 11.03 -0.34 -2.13
CA GLU A 96 12.14 -0.46 -3.06
C GLU A 96 12.71 -1.88 -3.08
N ALA A 97 12.95 -2.48 -1.91
CA ALA A 97 13.42 -3.86 -1.81
C ALA A 97 12.44 -4.85 -2.47
N THR A 98 11.14 -4.56 -2.42
CA THR A 98 10.11 -5.32 -3.15
C THR A 98 10.33 -5.28 -4.66
N LEU A 99 10.60 -4.10 -5.23
CA LEU A 99 10.84 -3.96 -6.67
C LEU A 99 12.13 -4.66 -7.09
N LEU A 100 13.20 -4.53 -6.30
CA LEU A 100 14.46 -5.21 -6.55
C LEU A 100 14.28 -6.73 -6.52
N TYR A 101 13.54 -7.25 -5.53
CA TYR A 101 13.25 -8.68 -5.42
C TYR A 101 12.43 -9.19 -6.61
N ALA A 102 11.32 -8.52 -6.95
CA ALA A 102 10.50 -8.87 -8.10
C ALA A 102 11.28 -8.78 -9.43
N GLY A 103 12.13 -7.76 -9.57
CA GLY A 103 13.00 -7.59 -10.73
C GLY A 103 14.00 -8.72 -10.90
N LYS A 104 14.66 -9.16 -9.81
CA LYS A 104 15.56 -10.32 -9.81
C LYS A 104 14.85 -11.57 -10.35
N LEU A 105 13.69 -11.90 -9.80
CA LEU A 105 12.92 -13.07 -10.24
C LEU A 105 12.49 -12.96 -11.72
N THR A 106 12.04 -11.77 -12.14
CA THR A 106 11.64 -11.51 -13.54
C THR A 106 12.80 -11.72 -14.51
N LEU A 107 14.04 -11.50 -14.08
CA LEU A 107 15.26 -11.70 -14.86
C LEU A 107 15.85 -13.12 -14.72
N GLY A 108 15.15 -14.04 -14.05
CA GLY A 108 15.52 -15.46 -13.95
C GLY A 108 16.40 -15.81 -12.74
N ASP A 109 16.56 -14.92 -11.76
CA ASP A 109 17.19 -15.24 -10.48
C ASP A 109 16.31 -16.23 -9.69
N PRO A 110 16.88 -17.28 -9.05
CA PRO A 110 16.12 -18.27 -8.27
C PRO A 110 15.55 -17.73 -6.95
N GLY A 111 15.79 -16.47 -6.58
CA GLY A 111 15.17 -15.83 -5.42
C GLY A 111 15.78 -16.20 -4.08
N THR A 112 17.02 -16.70 -4.08
CA THR A 112 17.78 -16.97 -2.87
C THR A 112 18.09 -15.66 -2.16
N ALA A 113 17.73 -15.55 -0.88
CA ALA A 113 18.26 -14.52 -0.01
C ALA A 113 19.77 -14.73 0.08
N GLU A 114 20.53 -13.68 -0.25
CA GLU A 114 21.96 -13.61 0.09
C GLU A 114 22.14 -13.53 1.60
#